data_AF-I4Z5K8-F1
#
_entry.id   AF-I4Z5K8-F1
#
_cell.length_a   1.000
_cell.length_b   1.000
_cell.length_c   1.000
_cell.angle_alpha   90.00
_cell.angle_beta   90.00
_cell.angle_gamma   90.00
#
_symmetry.space_group_name_H-M   'P 1'
#
loop_
_entity.id
_entity.type
_entity.pdbx_description
1 polymer ?
#
loop_
_entity_poly.entity_id
_entity_poly.type
_entity_poly.pdbx_seq_one_letter_code
_entity_poly.pdbx_strand_id
1 'polypeptide(L)'
;MLGRTTSIIHHIMQDTSLPPSSRIDTLKVACSACNLRELCLPVGMSEQELTTLDNLVSNRRVVRRGEVLFHAGDPFTALYAVRTGFFKTIVSAIDGREQVTGFQMAGELIGLDGISTDKHSCDAVALEDSQVCMIPYSHLETLSREFTLLQHQFHKIMSREIVRDHGVMLLLGSMRAEERLAAFLLNLTQRLQARGFSPSALVLRMTREEIGSYLGLKLETVSRTFSKFQDDQILEVKQRDIRILDQEALQQVVNSAQC
;
A
#
# COMPACT_ATOMS: atom_id res chain seq x y z
N MET A 1 60.17 19.52 -5.45
CA MET A 1 60.47 20.71 -4.63
C MET A 1 59.47 21.80 -5.06
N LEU A 2 58.68 22.37 -4.14
CA LEU A 2 58.90 23.71 -3.55
C LEU A 2 59.12 24.81 -4.63
N GLY A 3 58.30 25.85 -4.78
CA GLY A 3 57.02 26.18 -4.14
C GLY A 3 56.52 27.61 -4.50
N ARG A 4 55.21 27.87 -4.28
CA ARG A 4 54.49 29.17 -4.09
C ARG A 4 55.03 30.47 -4.73
N THR A 5 54.20 31.12 -5.59
CA THR A 5 53.60 32.47 -5.40
C THR A 5 52.66 32.84 -6.58
N THR A 6 51.77 33.86 -6.59
CA THR A 6 50.81 34.42 -5.58
C THR A 6 49.89 35.44 -6.28
N SER A 7 48.56 35.19 -6.35
CA SER A 7 47.48 36.16 -6.72
C SER A 7 47.52 36.69 -8.19
N ILE A 8 46.45 37.15 -8.87
CA ILE A 8 45.18 37.79 -8.50
C ILE A 8 44.10 37.46 -9.57
N ILE A 9 42.91 37.00 -9.18
CA ILE A 9 41.61 37.53 -9.67
C ILE A 9 40.65 37.51 -8.47
N HIS A 10 39.98 38.63 -8.23
CA HIS A 10 39.05 38.87 -7.13
C HIS A 10 37.63 39.04 -7.71
N HIS A 11 36.59 38.77 -6.91
CA HIS A 11 35.16 38.84 -7.28
C HIS A 11 34.71 37.76 -8.30
N ILE A 12 33.58 37.06 -8.15
CA ILE A 12 32.41 37.24 -7.26
C ILE A 12 32.09 35.91 -6.55
N MET A 13 32.02 35.93 -5.22
CA MET A 13 31.10 35.06 -4.48
C MET A 13 29.88 35.92 -4.12
N GLN A 14 28.70 35.48 -4.56
CA GLN A 14 27.44 35.89 -3.97
C GLN A 14 26.75 34.63 -3.49
N ASP A 15 26.52 34.57 -2.18
CA ASP A 15 25.82 33.50 -1.52
C ASP A 15 24.38 33.40 -2.06
N THR A 16 24.13 32.40 -2.91
CA THR A 16 22.77 31.96 -3.19
C THR A 16 22.31 31.05 -2.05
N SER A 17 22.18 31.62 -0.85
CA SER A 17 21.54 30.94 0.27
C SER A 17 20.08 30.68 -0.11
N LEU A 18 19.76 29.45 -0.53
CA LEU A 18 18.38 29.04 -0.72
C LEU A 18 17.63 29.28 0.60
N PRO A 19 16.41 29.86 0.56
CA PRO A 19 15.62 30.04 1.75
C PRO A 19 15.35 28.67 2.41
N PRO A 20 15.27 28.58 3.74
CA PRO A 20 14.91 27.33 4.40
C PRO A 20 13.50 26.94 3.95
N SER A 21 13.42 25.89 3.12
CA SER A 21 12.15 25.31 2.68
C SER A 21 11.32 24.96 3.91
N SER A 22 10.06 25.39 3.95
CA SER A 22 9.22 25.10 5.10
C SER A 22 9.11 23.58 5.33
N ARG A 23 8.90 23.15 6.58
CA ARG A 23 8.65 21.72 6.85
C ARG A 23 7.47 21.21 6.03
N ILE A 24 6.46 22.05 5.84
CA ILE A 24 5.28 21.80 5.00
C ILE A 24 5.69 21.52 3.55
N ASP A 25 6.62 22.26 2.95
CA ASP A 25 7.10 22.00 1.58
C ASP A 25 7.99 20.76 1.50
N THR A 26 8.75 20.48 2.55
CA THR A 26 9.54 19.23 2.65
C THR A 26 8.62 18.01 2.78
N LEU A 27 7.48 18.13 3.48
CA LEU A 27 6.45 17.11 3.55
C LEU A 27 5.65 17.01 2.25
N LYS A 28 5.33 18.13 1.59
CA LYS A 28 4.80 18.12 0.21
C LYS A 28 5.76 17.34 -0.69
N VAL A 29 7.08 17.52 -0.64
CA VAL A 29 8.00 16.70 -1.45
C VAL A 29 8.04 15.23 -0.98
N ALA A 30 8.08 14.97 0.33
CA ALA A 30 8.20 13.62 0.89
C ALA A 30 6.92 12.76 0.85
N CYS A 31 5.75 13.39 0.63
CA CYS A 31 4.41 12.80 0.64
C CYS A 31 3.51 13.22 -0.55
N SER A 32 3.92 14.10 -1.48
CA SER A 32 3.11 14.45 -2.68
C SER A 32 2.83 13.26 -3.57
N ALA A 33 3.78 12.33 -3.67
CA ALA A 33 3.62 11.05 -4.36
C ALA A 33 2.95 9.96 -3.49
N CYS A 34 2.46 10.29 -2.29
CA CYS A 34 1.84 9.35 -1.37
C CYS A 34 0.33 9.60 -1.27
N ASN A 35 -0.49 8.67 -1.77
CA ASN A 35 -1.97 8.77 -1.74
C ASN A 35 -2.58 8.76 -0.32
N LEU A 36 -1.77 8.53 0.71
CA LEU A 36 -2.09 8.90 2.09
C LEU A 36 -2.38 10.41 2.26
N ARG A 37 -2.24 11.25 1.22
CA ARG A 37 -2.81 12.60 1.16
C ARG A 37 -4.26 12.66 1.70
N GLU A 38 -5.10 11.65 1.48
CA GLU A 38 -6.46 11.64 2.05
C GLU A 38 -6.53 11.51 3.59
N LEU A 39 -5.48 10.98 4.24
CA LEU A 39 -5.39 10.79 5.70
C LEU A 39 -4.39 11.75 6.38
N CYS A 40 -3.31 12.12 5.68
CA CYS A 40 -2.18 12.88 6.19
C CYS A 40 -2.14 14.34 5.70
N LEU A 41 -2.90 14.69 4.66
CA LEU A 41 -3.02 16.05 4.10
C LEU A 41 -4.43 16.28 3.49
N PRO A 42 -5.53 16.01 4.23
CA PRO A 42 -6.87 16.02 3.65
C PRO A 42 -7.25 17.42 3.13
N VAL A 43 -7.82 17.45 1.93
CA VAL A 43 -8.16 18.69 1.22
C VAL A 43 -9.23 19.46 1.99
N GLY A 44 -8.86 20.66 2.46
CA GLY A 44 -9.73 21.56 3.23
C GLY A 44 -9.24 21.91 4.63
N MET A 45 -8.15 21.29 5.11
CA MET A 45 -7.47 21.72 6.34
C MET A 45 -6.71 23.04 6.17
N SER A 46 -6.64 23.82 7.25
CA SER A 46 -5.76 24.97 7.43
C SER A 46 -4.29 24.55 7.64
N GLU A 47 -3.36 25.50 7.47
CA GLU A 47 -1.92 25.23 7.63
C GLU A 47 -1.54 24.77 9.06
N GLN A 48 -2.29 25.21 10.07
CA GLN A 48 -2.09 24.80 11.47
C GLN A 48 -2.50 23.33 11.67
N GLU A 49 -3.69 22.95 11.19
CA GLU A 49 -4.17 21.56 11.22
C GLU A 49 -3.22 20.61 10.47
N LEU A 50 -2.74 21.01 9.28
CA LEU A 50 -1.75 20.26 8.50
C LEU A 50 -0.42 20.10 9.26
N THR A 51 0.02 21.11 10.00
CA THR A 51 1.24 21.05 10.82
C THR A 51 1.08 20.10 12.02
N THR A 52 -0.09 20.10 12.66
CA THR A 52 -0.39 19.14 13.74
C THR A 52 -0.45 17.71 13.20
N LEU A 53 -0.99 17.51 12.00
CA LEU A 53 -1.08 16.22 11.33
C LEU A 53 0.30 15.69 10.85
N ASP A 54 1.23 16.57 10.47
CA ASP A 54 2.65 16.20 10.18
C ASP A 54 3.33 15.57 11.42
N ASN A 55 3.10 16.13 12.60
CA ASN A 55 3.62 15.58 13.86
C ASN A 55 3.04 14.18 14.18
N LEU A 56 1.88 13.81 13.63
CA LEU A 56 1.29 12.48 13.80
C LEU A 56 1.98 11.41 12.92
N VAL A 57 2.52 11.79 11.77
CA VAL A 57 3.01 10.86 10.72
C VAL A 57 4.53 10.87 10.54
N SER A 58 5.24 11.60 11.40
CA SER A 58 6.68 11.78 11.35
C SER A 58 7.47 10.62 11.99
N ASN A 59 6.85 9.81 12.85
CA ASN A 59 7.46 8.57 13.34
C ASN A 59 7.48 7.50 12.23
N ARG A 60 8.68 7.07 11.83
CA ARG A 60 8.88 6.12 10.71
C ARG A 60 9.53 4.84 11.20
N ARG A 61 8.95 3.70 10.82
CA ARG A 61 9.52 2.37 11.05
C ARG A 61 9.92 1.75 9.72
N VAL A 62 11.15 1.28 9.62
CA VAL A 62 11.62 0.40 8.55
C VAL A 62 11.26 -1.04 8.92
N VAL A 63 10.81 -1.82 7.95
CA VAL A 63 10.52 -3.26 8.09
C VAL A 63 11.14 -3.94 6.88
N ARG A 64 12.12 -4.83 7.10
CA ARG A 64 12.78 -5.54 6.00
C ARG A 64 11.88 -6.62 5.43
N ARG A 65 12.18 -7.06 4.21
CA ARG A 65 11.50 -8.20 3.59
C ARG A 65 11.49 -9.43 4.51
N GLY A 66 10.30 -9.96 4.79
CA GLY A 66 10.07 -11.11 5.66
C GLY A 66 9.96 -10.77 7.16
N GLU A 67 10.27 -9.53 7.57
CA GLU A 67 10.02 -9.09 8.94
C GLU A 67 8.52 -8.81 9.16
N VAL A 68 8.07 -9.07 10.40
CA VAL A 68 6.70 -8.85 10.84
C VAL A 68 6.58 -7.43 11.43
N LEU A 69 5.57 -6.70 10.99
CA LEU A 69 5.22 -5.37 11.48
C LEU A 69 4.54 -5.45 12.85
N PHE A 70 3.54 -6.33 12.98
CA PHE A 70 2.89 -6.72 14.23
C PHE A 70 2.32 -8.13 14.08
N HIS A 71 2.14 -8.82 15.20
CA HIS A 71 1.57 -10.16 15.27
C HIS A 71 0.09 -10.17 15.68
N ALA A 72 -0.62 -11.21 15.29
CA ALA A 72 -1.92 -11.52 15.85
C ALA A 72 -1.82 -11.70 17.39
N GLY A 73 -2.64 -10.97 18.14
CA GLY A 73 -2.64 -10.92 19.60
C GLY A 73 -1.81 -9.79 20.21
N ASP A 74 -0.97 -9.09 19.44
CA ASP A 74 -0.23 -7.92 19.91
C ASP A 74 -1.19 -6.78 20.32
N PRO A 75 -0.90 -6.01 21.39
CA PRO A 75 -1.70 -4.85 21.77
C PRO A 75 -1.79 -3.81 20.65
N PHE A 76 -3.02 -3.40 20.32
CA PHE A 76 -3.27 -2.34 19.36
C PHE A 76 -2.90 -0.99 19.98
N THR A 77 -1.92 -0.32 19.37
CA THR A 77 -1.39 0.98 19.86
C THR A 77 -1.31 2.04 18.75
N ALA A 78 -1.18 1.59 17.50
CA ALA A 78 -0.99 2.45 16.35
C ALA A 78 -1.56 1.81 15.07
N LEU A 79 -1.94 2.68 14.14
CA LEU A 79 -2.17 2.33 12.74
C LEU A 79 -0.88 2.57 11.94
N TYR A 80 -0.71 1.83 10.86
CA TYR A 80 0.52 1.86 10.06
C TYR A 80 0.21 2.25 8.62
N ALA A 81 0.63 3.45 8.27
CA ALA A 81 0.48 4.03 6.95
C ALA A 81 1.66 3.60 6.07
N VAL A 82 1.43 2.79 5.03
CA VAL A 82 2.51 2.31 4.15
C VAL A 82 3.08 3.48 3.34
N ARG A 83 4.34 3.83 3.58
CA ARG A 83 5.02 4.90 2.84
C ARG A 83 5.69 4.36 1.58
N THR A 84 6.39 3.24 1.71
CA THR A 84 7.02 2.51 0.60
C THR A 84 6.99 1.01 0.85
N GLY A 85 6.98 0.24 -0.23
CA GLY A 85 6.98 -1.23 -0.19
C GLY A 85 5.57 -1.83 -0.17
N PHE A 86 5.51 -3.08 0.28
CA PHE A 86 4.34 -3.95 0.09
C PHE A 86 4.27 -4.96 1.23
N PHE A 87 3.06 -5.19 1.74
CA PHE A 87 2.76 -6.07 2.87
C PHE A 87 1.71 -7.12 2.47
N LYS A 88 1.67 -8.22 3.23
CA LYS A 88 0.52 -9.13 3.31
C LYS A 88 -0.02 -9.12 4.74
N THR A 89 -1.33 -9.29 4.89
CA THR A 89 -1.97 -9.64 6.17
C THR A 89 -2.37 -11.12 6.17
N ILE A 90 -2.13 -11.82 7.27
CA ILE A 90 -2.38 -13.26 7.42
C ILE A 90 -3.22 -13.50 8.67
N VAL A 91 -4.29 -14.28 8.54
CA VAL A 91 -5.02 -14.84 9.67
C VAL A 91 -4.70 -16.34 9.76
N SER A 92 -4.33 -16.78 10.96
CA SER A 92 -3.96 -18.17 11.24
C SER A 92 -5.08 -18.86 12.02
N ALA A 93 -5.58 -19.97 11.49
CA ALA A 93 -6.56 -20.81 12.15
C ALA A 93 -5.92 -21.69 13.23
N ILE A 94 -6.73 -22.15 14.18
CA ILE A 94 -6.29 -23.01 15.32
C ILE A 94 -5.68 -24.35 14.82
N ASP A 95 -6.10 -24.82 13.64
CA ASP A 95 -5.57 -26.01 12.98
C ASP A 95 -4.26 -25.79 12.19
N GLY A 96 -3.66 -24.60 12.30
CA GLY A 96 -2.40 -24.23 11.65
C GLY A 96 -2.54 -23.79 10.20
N ARG A 97 -3.75 -23.66 9.65
CA ARG A 97 -3.94 -23.10 8.30
C ARG A 97 -3.76 -21.58 8.31
N GLU A 98 -2.88 -21.08 7.45
CA GLU A 98 -2.71 -19.65 7.18
C GLU A 98 -3.55 -19.20 5.98
N GLN A 99 -4.25 -18.08 6.15
CA GLN A 99 -5.05 -17.44 5.12
C GLN A 99 -4.57 -16.00 4.92
N VAL A 100 -4.03 -15.68 3.73
CA VAL A 100 -3.75 -14.29 3.35
C VAL A 100 -5.09 -13.57 3.19
N THR A 101 -5.29 -12.51 3.95
CA THR A 101 -6.53 -11.70 3.95
C THR A 101 -6.42 -10.42 3.13
N GLY A 102 -5.19 -9.98 2.85
CA GLY A 102 -4.96 -8.71 2.18
C GLY A 102 -3.52 -8.54 1.72
N PHE A 103 -3.35 -7.56 0.84
CA PHE A 103 -2.12 -7.22 0.14
C PHE A 103 -2.02 -5.71 0.09
N GLN A 104 -1.35 -5.09 1.05
CA GLN A 104 -1.33 -3.64 1.25
C GLN A 104 -0.07 -3.01 0.65
N MET A 105 -0.22 -1.89 -0.05
CA MET A 105 0.84 -1.19 -0.78
C MET A 105 0.96 0.26 -0.33
N ALA A 106 2.02 0.97 -0.74
CA ALA A 106 2.22 2.39 -0.47
C ALA A 106 0.92 3.22 -0.61
N GLY A 107 0.58 4.05 0.37
CA GLY A 107 -0.68 4.81 0.40
C GLY A 107 -1.87 4.11 1.07
N GLU A 108 -1.75 2.86 1.50
CA GLU A 108 -2.78 2.15 2.28
C GLU A 108 -2.43 2.07 3.78
N LEU A 109 -3.43 1.69 4.58
CA LEU A 109 -3.38 1.65 6.04
C LEU A 109 -3.47 0.20 6.53
N ILE A 110 -2.68 -0.16 7.54
CA ILE A 110 -2.62 -1.48 8.15
C ILE A 110 -2.89 -1.34 9.66
N GLY A 111 -3.57 -2.32 10.26
CA GLY A 111 -3.86 -2.36 11.70
C GLY A 111 -5.27 -1.93 12.11
N LEU A 112 -6.16 -1.60 11.14
CA LEU A 112 -7.56 -1.24 11.40
C LEU A 112 -8.34 -2.34 12.13
N ASP A 113 -7.92 -3.58 11.95
CA ASP A 113 -8.46 -4.78 12.60
C ASP A 113 -8.31 -4.77 14.13
N GLY A 114 -7.30 -4.04 14.64
CA GLY A 114 -7.06 -3.93 16.09
C GLY A 114 -7.99 -2.98 16.84
N ILE A 115 -8.72 -2.11 16.13
CA ILE A 115 -9.53 -1.03 16.74
C ILE A 115 -10.65 -1.56 17.63
N SER A 116 -11.26 -2.69 17.28
CA SER A 116 -12.47 -3.20 17.95
C SER A 116 -12.18 -3.99 19.24
N THR A 117 -10.94 -4.46 19.43
CA THR A 117 -10.58 -5.44 20.47
C THR A 117 -9.33 -5.05 21.26
N ASP A 118 -8.77 -3.87 20.99
CA ASP A 118 -7.47 -3.38 21.47
C ASP A 118 -6.30 -4.35 21.20
N LYS A 119 -6.44 -5.24 20.20
CA LYS A 119 -5.42 -6.22 19.79
C LYS A 119 -5.49 -6.52 18.30
N HIS A 120 -4.35 -6.63 17.65
CA HIS A 120 -4.28 -7.09 16.26
C HIS A 120 -4.86 -8.51 16.12
N SER A 121 -5.65 -8.73 15.06
CA SER A 121 -6.32 -10.00 14.76
C SER A 121 -5.55 -10.85 13.74
N CYS A 122 -4.60 -10.24 13.04
CA CYS A 122 -3.80 -10.82 11.97
C CYS A 122 -2.32 -10.47 12.14
N ASP A 123 -1.44 -11.26 11.51
CA ASP A 123 -0.05 -10.88 11.31
C ASP A 123 0.05 -9.94 10.10
N ALA A 124 0.92 -8.93 10.16
CA ALA A 124 1.26 -8.09 9.01
C ALA A 124 2.74 -8.25 8.64
N VAL A 125 3.04 -8.77 7.44
CA VAL A 125 4.41 -9.18 7.04
C VAL A 125 4.85 -8.44 5.77
N ALA A 126 6.07 -7.90 5.77
CA ALA A 126 6.62 -7.19 4.62
C ALA A 126 7.06 -8.16 3.50
N LEU A 127 6.56 -7.94 2.28
CA LEU A 127 6.93 -8.72 1.08
C LEU A 127 8.20 -8.20 0.38
N GLU A 128 8.58 -6.97 0.69
CA GLU A 128 9.83 -6.32 0.26
C GLU A 128 10.31 -5.33 1.34
N ASP A 129 11.52 -4.78 1.20
CA ASP A 129 12.03 -3.77 2.13
C ASP A 129 11.12 -2.54 2.12
N SER A 130 10.50 -2.27 3.26
CA SER A 130 9.35 -1.39 3.38
C SER A 130 9.55 -0.33 4.45
N GLN A 131 8.79 0.76 4.36
CA GLN A 131 8.72 1.78 5.40
C GLN A 131 7.27 2.15 5.65
N VAL A 132 6.91 2.27 6.93
CA VAL A 132 5.60 2.74 7.39
C VAL A 132 5.75 3.99 8.25
N CYS A 133 4.75 4.86 8.20
CA CYS A 133 4.52 5.87 9.24
C CYS A 133 3.67 5.22 10.34
N MET A 134 4.16 5.26 11.58
CA MET A 134 3.43 4.80 12.76
C MET A 134 2.55 5.94 13.27
N ILE A 135 1.24 5.71 13.30
CA ILE A 135 0.20 6.68 13.67
C ILE A 135 -0.39 6.24 15.01
N PRO A 136 0.01 6.82 16.16
CA PRO A 136 -0.54 6.44 17.47
C PRO A 136 -2.06 6.64 17.49
N TYR A 137 -2.81 5.60 17.82
CA TYR A 137 -4.27 5.62 17.63
C TYR A 137 -4.95 6.63 18.57
N SER A 138 -4.48 6.75 19.82
CA SER A 138 -4.96 7.75 20.78
C SER A 138 -4.77 9.20 20.32
N HIS A 139 -3.70 9.49 19.58
CA HIS A 139 -3.47 10.81 19.00
C HIS A 139 -4.38 11.03 17.78
N LEU A 140 -4.53 10.02 16.91
CA LEU A 140 -5.48 10.09 15.79
C LEU A 140 -6.92 10.28 16.26
N GLU A 141 -7.34 9.59 17.32
CA GLU A 141 -8.66 9.73 17.93
C GLU A 141 -8.86 11.16 18.46
N THR A 142 -7.88 11.68 19.20
CA THR A 142 -7.91 13.05 19.73
C THR A 142 -8.07 14.07 18.61
N LEU A 143 -7.22 14.01 17.58
CA LEU A 143 -7.28 14.91 16.42
C LEU A 143 -8.55 14.72 15.58
N SER A 144 -9.15 13.53 15.58
CA SER A 144 -10.44 13.29 14.92
C SER A 144 -11.61 13.92 15.68
N ARG A 145 -11.51 14.14 17.00
CA ARG A 145 -12.50 14.90 17.78
C ARG A 145 -12.38 16.41 17.54
N GLU A 146 -11.17 16.90 17.26
CA GLU A 146 -10.89 18.31 16.96
C GLU A 146 -11.19 18.67 15.50
N PHE A 147 -10.81 17.81 14.55
CA PHE A 147 -10.89 18.07 13.11
C PHE A 147 -11.94 17.19 12.42
N THR A 148 -13.17 17.70 12.27
CA THR A 148 -14.29 16.97 11.63
C THR A 148 -13.93 16.40 10.25
N LEU A 149 -13.11 17.11 9.48
CA LEU A 149 -12.64 16.63 8.17
C LEU A 149 -11.79 15.35 8.29
N LEU A 150 -10.89 15.27 9.27
CA LEU A 150 -10.06 14.08 9.52
C LEU A 150 -10.94 12.89 9.91
N GLN A 151 -11.89 13.09 10.83
CA GLN A 151 -12.87 12.08 11.22
C GLN A 151 -13.67 11.55 10.02
N HIS A 152 -14.18 12.46 9.17
CA HIS A 152 -14.94 12.09 7.97
C HIS A 152 -14.10 11.26 6.98
N GLN A 153 -12.81 11.56 6.82
CA GLN A 153 -11.93 10.75 5.96
C GLN A 153 -11.59 9.40 6.62
N PHE A 154 -11.38 9.36 7.93
CA PHE A 154 -11.16 8.11 8.65
C PHE A 154 -12.36 7.14 8.55
N HIS A 155 -13.58 7.67 8.69
CA HIS A 155 -14.81 6.90 8.46
C HIS A 155 -14.92 6.37 7.02
N LYS A 156 -14.53 7.17 6.01
CA LYS A 156 -14.49 6.70 4.61
C LYS A 156 -13.46 5.59 4.39
N ILE A 157 -12.31 5.65 5.05
CA ILE A 157 -11.29 4.58 4.98
C ILE A 157 -11.85 3.27 5.52
N MET A 158 -12.45 3.29 6.72
CA MET A 158 -13.11 2.09 7.29
C MET A 158 -14.23 1.57 6.39
N SER A 159 -15.07 2.46 5.84
CA SER A 159 -16.15 2.07 4.92
C SER A 159 -15.63 1.43 3.62
N ARG A 160 -14.53 1.94 3.06
CA ARG A 160 -13.88 1.36 1.86
C ARG A 160 -13.32 -0.04 2.13
N GLU A 161 -12.74 -0.28 3.30
CA GLU A 161 -12.25 -1.62 3.67
C GLU A 161 -13.41 -2.63 3.80
N ILE A 162 -14.53 -2.26 4.43
CA ILE A 162 -15.74 -3.10 4.47
C ILE A 162 -16.22 -3.46 3.05
N VAL A 163 -16.27 -2.47 2.15
CA VAL A 163 -16.65 -2.70 0.74
C VAL A 163 -15.63 -3.59 0.00
N ARG A 164 -14.33 -3.42 0.28
CA ARG A 164 -13.26 -4.27 -0.26
C ARG A 164 -13.43 -5.72 0.18
N ASP A 165 -13.69 -5.96 1.47
CA ASP A 165 -13.86 -7.30 2.03
C ASP A 165 -15.15 -7.98 1.53
N HIS A 166 -16.24 -7.23 1.33
CA HIS A 166 -17.42 -7.76 0.61
C HIS A 166 -17.08 -8.20 -0.83
N GLY A 167 -16.23 -7.45 -1.53
CA GLY A 167 -15.75 -7.82 -2.87
C GLY A 167 -14.92 -9.10 -2.86
N VAL A 168 -14.07 -9.29 -1.85
CA VAL A 168 -13.31 -10.54 -1.64
C VAL A 168 -14.24 -11.70 -1.32
N MET A 169 -15.25 -11.49 -0.46
CA MET A 169 -16.25 -12.53 -0.13
C MET A 169 -17.02 -13.00 -1.37
N LEU A 170 -17.43 -12.08 -2.25
CA LEU A 170 -18.07 -12.43 -3.53
C LEU A 170 -17.10 -13.22 -4.44
N LEU A 171 -15.87 -12.74 -4.62
CA LEU A 171 -14.83 -13.40 -5.40
C LEU A 171 -14.57 -14.84 -4.92
N LEU A 172 -14.52 -15.07 -3.61
CA LEU A 172 -14.30 -16.40 -3.04
C LEU A 172 -15.55 -17.29 -3.11
N GLY A 173 -16.76 -16.71 -3.10
CA GLY A 173 -18.03 -17.43 -3.09
C GLY A 173 -18.58 -17.81 -4.47
N SER A 174 -18.42 -16.96 -5.49
CA SER A 174 -19.07 -17.14 -6.80
C SER A 174 -18.13 -17.36 -7.99
N MET A 175 -16.88 -16.87 -7.93
CA MET A 175 -15.99 -16.91 -9.08
C MET A 175 -15.19 -18.21 -9.21
N ARG A 176 -14.93 -18.62 -10.45
CA ARG A 176 -14.00 -19.69 -10.87
C ARG A 176 -12.54 -19.22 -10.77
N ALA A 177 -11.58 -20.14 -10.83
CA ALA A 177 -10.16 -19.82 -10.67
C ALA A 177 -9.64 -18.76 -11.65
N GLU A 178 -10.11 -18.79 -12.90
CA GLU A 178 -9.72 -17.84 -13.95
C GLU A 178 -10.27 -16.43 -13.66
N GLU A 179 -11.57 -16.33 -13.38
CA GLU A 179 -12.26 -15.10 -12.94
C GLU A 179 -11.58 -14.47 -11.71
N ARG A 180 -11.26 -15.28 -10.67
CA ARG A 180 -10.57 -14.80 -9.46
C ARG A 180 -9.22 -14.18 -9.77
N LEU A 181 -8.41 -14.82 -10.62
CA LEU A 181 -7.08 -14.32 -10.95
C LEU A 181 -7.16 -13.08 -11.84
N ALA A 182 -8.09 -13.04 -12.80
CA ALA A 182 -8.32 -11.86 -13.63
C ALA A 182 -8.77 -10.65 -12.77
N ALA A 183 -9.74 -10.86 -11.87
CA ALA A 183 -10.21 -9.83 -10.94
C ALA A 183 -9.10 -9.33 -9.99
N PHE A 184 -8.24 -10.24 -9.50
CA PHE A 184 -7.07 -9.88 -8.71
C PHE A 184 -6.07 -9.00 -9.47
N LEU A 185 -5.73 -9.36 -10.71
CA LEU A 185 -4.80 -8.59 -11.53
C LEU A 185 -5.38 -7.21 -11.87
N LEU A 186 -6.66 -7.13 -12.26
CA LEU A 186 -7.36 -5.88 -12.53
C LEU A 186 -7.45 -4.96 -11.29
N ASN A 187 -7.73 -5.52 -10.12
CA ASN A 187 -7.71 -4.74 -8.87
C ASN A 187 -6.32 -4.18 -8.57
N LEU A 188 -5.27 -4.99 -8.75
CA LEU A 188 -3.90 -4.58 -8.50
C LEU A 188 -3.42 -3.51 -9.50
N THR A 189 -3.75 -3.62 -10.79
CA THR A 189 -3.42 -2.58 -11.77
C THR A 189 -4.22 -1.30 -11.56
N GLN A 190 -5.51 -1.37 -11.22
CA GLN A 190 -6.30 -0.19 -10.85
C GLN A 190 -5.67 0.56 -9.66
N ARG A 191 -5.24 -0.17 -8.63
CA ARG A 191 -4.56 0.40 -7.45
C ARG A 191 -3.19 0.99 -7.79
N LEU A 192 -2.42 0.37 -8.68
CA LEU A 192 -1.14 0.89 -9.19
C LEU A 192 -1.33 2.14 -10.06
N GLN A 193 -2.31 2.14 -10.97
CA GLN A 193 -2.65 3.26 -11.85
C GLN A 193 -3.09 4.50 -11.06
N ALA A 194 -3.89 4.31 -10.00
CA ALA A 194 -4.28 5.37 -9.07
C ALA A 194 -3.09 6.05 -8.35
N ARG A 195 -1.87 5.51 -8.49
CA ARG A 195 -0.60 6.01 -7.94
C ARG A 195 0.41 6.39 -9.03
N GLY A 196 -0.03 6.50 -10.30
CA GLY A 196 0.80 6.92 -11.43
C GLY A 196 1.70 5.82 -12.03
N PHE A 197 1.54 4.56 -11.63
CA PHE A 197 2.21 3.43 -12.30
C PHE A 197 1.48 3.00 -13.58
N SER A 198 2.12 2.14 -14.37
CA SER A 198 1.53 1.61 -15.60
C SER A 198 0.21 0.86 -15.33
N PRO A 199 -0.86 1.08 -16.11
CA PRO A 199 -2.10 0.30 -16.02
C PRO A 199 -1.94 -1.13 -16.56
N SER A 200 -0.89 -1.40 -17.34
CA SER A 200 -0.70 -2.67 -18.06
C SER A 200 0.58 -3.42 -17.69
N ALA A 201 1.42 -2.89 -16.79
CA ALA A 201 2.66 -3.56 -16.36
C ALA A 201 2.82 -3.48 -14.84
N LEU A 202 3.05 -4.64 -14.20
CA LEU A 202 3.17 -4.76 -12.75
C LEU A 202 4.20 -5.81 -12.35
N VAL A 203 4.79 -5.62 -11.17
CA VAL A 203 5.71 -6.59 -10.54
C VAL A 203 5.01 -7.21 -9.34
N LEU A 204 4.76 -8.51 -9.38
CA LEU A 204 4.15 -9.24 -8.27
C LEU A 204 5.16 -9.43 -7.13
N ARG A 205 4.91 -8.74 -6.01
CA ARG A 205 5.73 -8.82 -4.79
C ARG A 205 5.46 -10.12 -4.01
N MET A 206 4.22 -10.59 -4.08
CA MET A 206 3.73 -11.85 -3.55
C MET A 206 4.12 -13.07 -4.42
N THR A 207 4.17 -14.26 -3.81
CA THR A 207 4.41 -15.54 -4.48
C THR A 207 3.12 -16.13 -5.08
N ARG A 208 3.23 -17.19 -5.90
CA ARG A 208 2.05 -17.95 -6.40
C ARG A 208 1.28 -18.64 -5.29
N GLU A 209 1.94 -19.00 -4.21
CA GLU A 209 1.35 -19.59 -3.01
C GLU A 209 0.58 -18.56 -2.19
N GLU A 210 1.11 -17.35 -2.01
CA GLU A 210 0.43 -16.24 -1.34
C GLU A 210 -0.80 -15.75 -2.14
N ILE A 211 -0.68 -15.66 -3.47
CA ILE A 211 -1.83 -15.42 -4.37
C ILE A 211 -2.85 -16.57 -4.24
N GLY A 212 -2.38 -17.82 -4.17
CA GLY A 212 -3.22 -18.99 -4.00
C GLY A 212 -4.04 -18.92 -2.71
N SER A 213 -3.37 -18.70 -1.58
CA SER A 213 -4.00 -18.46 -0.28
C SER A 213 -5.06 -17.37 -0.40
N TYR A 214 -4.70 -16.15 -0.83
CA TYR A 214 -5.65 -15.03 -0.95
C TYR A 214 -6.87 -15.31 -1.83
N LEU A 215 -6.74 -16.08 -2.92
CA LEU A 215 -7.83 -16.40 -3.84
C LEU A 215 -8.56 -17.72 -3.51
N GLY A 216 -8.18 -18.43 -2.45
CA GLY A 216 -8.71 -19.75 -2.13
C GLY A 216 -8.38 -20.81 -3.20
N LEU A 217 -7.19 -20.70 -3.82
CA LEU A 217 -6.69 -21.56 -4.88
C LEU A 217 -5.38 -22.26 -4.47
N LYS A 218 -5.11 -23.44 -5.02
CA LYS A 218 -3.78 -24.06 -4.90
C LYS A 218 -2.77 -23.35 -5.82
N LEU A 219 -1.49 -23.34 -5.44
CA LEU A 219 -0.43 -22.66 -6.19
C LEU A 219 -0.29 -23.19 -7.62
N GLU A 220 -0.55 -24.47 -7.86
CA GLU A 220 -0.51 -25.07 -9.20
C GLU A 220 -1.69 -24.62 -10.05
N THR A 221 -2.85 -24.35 -9.44
CA THR A 221 -4.00 -23.77 -10.14
C THR A 221 -3.71 -22.33 -10.53
N VAL A 222 -3.19 -21.51 -9.62
CA VAL A 222 -2.73 -20.14 -9.94
C VAL A 222 -1.72 -20.17 -11.09
N SER A 223 -0.73 -21.07 -11.02
CA SER A 223 0.30 -21.20 -12.05
C SER A 223 -0.27 -21.64 -13.41
N ARG A 224 -1.18 -22.63 -13.44
CA ARG A 224 -1.88 -23.03 -14.66
C ARG A 224 -2.72 -21.91 -15.27
N THR A 225 -3.41 -21.11 -14.47
CA THR A 225 -4.18 -19.97 -14.97
C THR A 225 -3.26 -18.89 -15.57
N PHE A 226 -2.09 -18.63 -14.97
CA PHE A 226 -1.08 -17.75 -15.58
C PHE A 226 -0.53 -18.30 -16.90
N SER A 227 -0.35 -19.63 -17.04
CA SER A 227 0.01 -20.24 -18.32
C SER A 227 -1.09 -20.06 -19.36
N LYS A 228 -2.34 -20.41 -19.02
CA LYS A 228 -3.50 -20.25 -19.90
C LYS A 228 -3.63 -18.81 -20.42
N PHE A 229 -3.56 -17.82 -19.55
CA PHE A 229 -3.64 -16.40 -19.96
C PHE A 229 -2.46 -15.95 -20.86
N GLN A 230 -1.33 -16.66 -20.89
CA GLN A 230 -0.27 -16.43 -21.87
C GLN A 230 -0.56 -17.16 -23.19
N ASP A 231 -1.04 -18.39 -23.14
CA ASP A 231 -1.42 -19.17 -24.32
C ASP A 231 -2.54 -18.43 -25.09
N ASP A 232 -3.52 -17.88 -24.37
CA ASP A 232 -4.62 -17.03 -24.87
C ASP A 232 -4.17 -15.60 -25.26
N GLN A 233 -2.88 -15.26 -25.16
CA GLN A 233 -2.29 -13.93 -25.45
C GLN A 233 -2.87 -12.74 -24.65
N ILE A 234 -3.54 -13.00 -23.52
CA ILE A 234 -4.08 -11.96 -22.62
C ILE A 234 -2.94 -11.33 -21.79
N LEU A 235 -1.95 -12.12 -21.37
CA LEU A 235 -0.82 -11.72 -20.54
C LEU A 235 0.53 -12.15 -21.15
N GLU A 236 1.58 -11.42 -20.85
CA GLU A 236 2.96 -11.90 -20.87
C GLU A 236 3.47 -12.02 -19.42
N VAL A 237 4.12 -13.15 -19.09
CA VAL A 237 4.64 -13.42 -17.74
C VAL A 237 6.13 -13.71 -17.79
N LYS A 238 6.93 -12.88 -17.10
CA LYS A 238 8.37 -13.04 -16.95
C LYS A 238 8.70 -13.10 -15.45
N GLN A 239 8.70 -14.32 -14.90
CA GLN A 239 8.84 -14.58 -13.46
C GLN A 239 7.78 -13.84 -12.61
N ARG A 240 8.12 -12.65 -12.10
CA ARG A 240 7.27 -11.76 -11.29
C ARG A 240 6.74 -10.57 -12.09
N ASP A 241 7.36 -10.24 -13.21
CA ASP A 241 6.92 -9.20 -14.12
C ASP A 241 5.72 -9.73 -14.94
N ILE A 242 4.61 -9.00 -14.88
CA ILE A 242 3.39 -9.28 -15.63
C ILE A 242 3.13 -8.09 -16.54
N ARG A 243 2.86 -8.34 -17.81
CA ARG A 243 2.33 -7.35 -18.75
C ARG A 243 0.98 -7.82 -19.25
N ILE A 244 -0.05 -7.00 -19.06
CA ILE A 244 -1.36 -7.18 -19.66
C ILE A 244 -1.25 -6.77 -21.13
N LEU A 245 -1.49 -7.71 -22.03
CA LEU A 245 -1.47 -7.51 -23.46
C LEU A 245 -2.86 -7.09 -23.97
N ASP A 246 -3.90 -7.72 -23.44
CA ASP A 246 -5.30 -7.40 -23.70
C ASP A 246 -6.07 -7.17 -22.39
N GLN A 247 -6.39 -5.91 -22.12
CA GLN A 247 -7.16 -5.52 -20.93
C GLN A 247 -8.66 -5.80 -21.09
N GLU A 248 -9.18 -5.80 -22.31
CA GLU A 248 -10.60 -6.06 -22.58
C GLU A 248 -10.90 -7.55 -22.40
N ALA A 249 -10.10 -8.43 -22.99
CA ALA A 249 -10.20 -9.88 -22.79
C ALA A 249 -10.09 -10.25 -21.30
N LEU A 250 -9.13 -9.66 -20.56
CA LEU A 250 -9.00 -9.89 -19.12
C LEU A 250 -10.24 -9.45 -18.33
N GLN A 251 -10.91 -8.36 -18.75
CA GLN A 251 -12.16 -7.89 -18.14
C GLN A 251 -13.35 -8.78 -18.51
N GLN A 252 -13.41 -9.29 -19.75
CA GLN A 252 -14.44 -10.23 -20.20
C GLN A 252 -14.39 -11.55 -19.42
N VAL A 253 -13.20 -12.04 -19.04
CA VAL A 253 -13.05 -13.22 -18.16
C VAL A 253 -13.81 -13.03 -16.84
N VAL A 254 -13.71 -11.87 -16.20
CA VAL A 254 -14.44 -11.58 -14.94
C VAL A 254 -15.95 -11.45 -15.15
N ASN A 255 -16.37 -10.85 -16.26
CA ASN A 255 -17.78 -10.57 -16.56
C ASN A 255 -18.56 -11.79 -17.08
N SER A 256 -17.87 -12.88 -17.43
CA SER A 256 -18.46 -14.11 -17.99
C SER A 256 -19.43 -14.84 -17.05
N ALA A 257 -19.47 -14.46 -15.76
CA ALA A 257 -20.39 -15.00 -14.76
C ALA A 257 -21.79 -14.34 -14.73
N GLN A 258 -22.11 -13.44 -15.67
CA GLN A 258 -23.40 -12.73 -15.76
C GLN A 258 -24.33 -13.22 -16.89
N CYS A 259 -24.13 -14.45 -17.39
CA CYS A 259 -24.99 -15.12 -18.38
C CYS A 259 -25.42 -16.51 -17.89
#